data_AF-A0A7S1D3Q1-F1
#
_entry.id   AF-A0A7S1D3Q1-F1
#
_cell.length_a   1.000
_cell.length_b   1.000
_cell.length_c   1.000
_cell.angle_alpha   90.00
_cell.angle_beta   90.00
_cell.angle_gamma   90.00
#
_symmetry.space_group_name_H-M   'P 1'
#
loop_
_entity.id
_entity.type
_entity.pdbx_description
1 polymer ?
#
loop_
_entity_poly.entity_id
_entity_poly.type
_entity_poly.pdbx_seq_one_letter_code
_entity_poly.pdbx_strand_id
1 'polypeptide(L)'
;RRCARICHRILETVAWSHQYTDLIGNKMLVSATRNIVTEPKWMVGMEWDMINLVRDIYCRLVLGQTLLPGGQGPGMQQQRDPNNPSVFEQAKTVDRPLQGGGIVVSPLPVPSMLLASLPGITQSDVEALCRNMTTKCAAKDQKDVLRDLLRVAAENTKHLDT
;
A
#
# COMPACT_ATOMS: atom_id res chain seq x y z
N ARG A 1 14.38 8.65 -3.11
CA ARG A 1 13.81 10.03 -3.14
C ARG A 1 13.24 10.53 -4.49
N ARG A 2 14.02 10.85 -5.54
CA ARG A 2 13.44 11.35 -6.82
C ARG A 2 12.60 10.28 -7.54
N CYS A 3 13.11 9.06 -7.65
CA CYS A 3 12.38 7.95 -8.28
C CYS A 3 11.09 7.60 -7.53
N ALA A 4 11.11 7.53 -6.20
CA ALA A 4 9.91 7.29 -5.39
C ALA A 4 8.80 8.31 -5.67
N ARG A 5 9.14 9.61 -5.75
CA ARG A 5 8.17 10.66 -6.13
C ARG A 5 7.58 10.46 -7.52
N ILE A 6 8.39 10.03 -8.49
CA ILE A 6 7.92 9.70 -9.84
C ILE A 6 6.96 8.51 -9.78
N CYS A 7 7.29 7.45 -9.03
CA CYS A 7 6.41 6.30 -8.83
C CYS A 7 5.06 6.74 -8.23
N HIS A 8 5.06 7.53 -7.15
CA HIS A 8 3.84 8.06 -6.54
C HIS A 8 3.01 8.90 -7.54
N ARG A 9 3.66 9.71 -8.38
CA ARG A 9 2.96 10.49 -9.41
C ARG A 9 2.33 9.60 -10.49
N ILE A 10 3.01 8.53 -10.87
CA ILE A 10 2.46 7.51 -11.78
C ILE A 10 1.24 6.85 -11.13
N LEU A 11 1.30 6.49 -9.84
CA LEU A 11 0.16 5.91 -9.09
C LEU A 11 -1.09 6.78 -9.15
N GLU A 12 -0.92 8.10 -9.09
CA GLU A 12 -2.02 9.08 -9.20
C GLU A 12 -2.53 9.20 -10.64
N THR A 13 -1.62 9.28 -11.59
CA THR A 13 -1.94 9.70 -12.97
C THR A 13 -2.58 8.60 -13.80
N VAL A 14 -2.24 7.32 -13.56
CA VAL A 14 -2.68 6.21 -14.43
C VAL A 14 -3.81 5.36 -13.85
N ALA A 15 -4.39 5.78 -12.72
CA ALA A 15 -5.37 4.99 -11.98
C ALA A 15 -6.72 4.75 -12.64
N TRP A 16 -7.05 5.54 -13.64
CA TRP A 16 -8.23 5.35 -14.47
C TRP A 16 -8.00 4.33 -15.59
N SER A 17 -6.75 3.90 -15.82
CA SER A 17 -6.41 2.95 -16.89
C SER A 17 -6.72 1.51 -16.50
N HIS A 18 -7.25 0.72 -17.43
CA HIS A 18 -7.42 -0.73 -17.22
C HIS A 18 -6.09 -1.48 -17.03
N GLN A 19 -4.97 -0.90 -17.48
CA GLN A 19 -3.62 -1.47 -17.28
C GLN A 19 -3.03 -1.11 -15.91
N TYR A 20 -3.71 -0.29 -15.12
CA TYR A 20 -3.26 0.17 -13.81
C TYR A 20 -2.88 -0.98 -12.88
N THR A 21 -3.74 -1.99 -12.80
CA THR A 21 -3.55 -3.18 -11.97
C THR A 21 -2.29 -3.96 -12.35
N ASP A 22 -2.04 -4.15 -13.64
CA ASP A 22 -0.88 -4.93 -14.08
C ASP A 22 0.43 -4.16 -13.87
N LEU A 23 0.46 -2.88 -14.27
CA LEU A 23 1.67 -2.06 -14.17
C LEU A 23 2.10 -1.87 -12.70
N ILE A 24 1.14 -1.60 -11.83
CA ILE A 24 1.43 -1.17 -10.45
C ILE A 24 1.31 -2.33 -9.47
N GLY A 25 0.24 -3.13 -9.60
CA GLY A 25 -0.03 -4.26 -8.72
C GLY A 25 0.89 -5.45 -8.98
N ASN A 26 1.10 -5.82 -10.24
CA ASN A 26 2.00 -6.94 -10.56
C ASN A 26 3.45 -6.48 -10.66
N LYS A 27 3.79 -5.45 -11.45
CA LYS A 27 5.21 -5.16 -11.72
C LYS A 27 5.87 -4.33 -10.63
N MET A 28 5.29 -3.18 -10.29
CA MET A 28 5.89 -2.25 -9.32
C MET A 28 5.90 -2.81 -7.90
N LEU A 29 4.79 -3.41 -7.45
CA LEU A 29 4.71 -4.02 -6.11
C LEU A 29 5.68 -5.20 -5.95
N VAL A 30 5.71 -6.14 -6.91
CA VAL A 30 6.68 -7.26 -6.87
C VAL A 30 8.10 -6.73 -6.75
N SER A 31 8.47 -5.77 -7.58
CA SER A 31 9.82 -5.22 -7.60
C SER A 31 10.15 -4.51 -6.29
N ALA A 32 9.23 -3.70 -5.76
CA ALA A 32 9.41 -2.98 -4.51
C ALA A 32 9.53 -3.93 -3.31
N THR A 33 8.63 -4.90 -3.20
CA THR A 33 8.64 -5.89 -2.12
C THR A 33 9.88 -6.76 -2.18
N ARG A 34 10.26 -7.25 -3.38
CA ARG A 34 11.48 -8.04 -3.56
C ARG A 34 12.71 -7.26 -3.07
N ASN A 35 12.89 -6.03 -3.52
CA ASN A 35 14.05 -5.22 -3.14
C ASN A 35 14.13 -5.02 -1.61
N ILE A 36 13.00 -4.79 -0.94
CA ILE A 36 12.95 -4.66 0.54
C ILE A 36 13.39 -5.96 1.22
N VAL A 37 12.90 -7.10 0.73
CA VAL A 37 13.11 -8.40 1.35
C VAL A 37 14.51 -8.95 1.09
N THR A 38 15.00 -8.87 -0.16
CA THR A 38 16.25 -9.52 -0.58
C THR A 38 17.48 -8.62 -0.42
N GLU A 39 17.34 -7.30 -0.56
CA GLU A 39 18.46 -6.35 -0.53
C GLU A 39 18.30 -5.21 0.50
N PRO A 40 17.92 -5.49 1.76
CA PRO A 40 17.63 -4.43 2.73
C PRO A 40 18.83 -3.51 3.02
N LYS A 41 20.06 -4.02 2.84
CA LYS A 41 21.29 -3.25 3.06
C LYS A 41 21.55 -2.17 2.01
N TRP A 42 21.06 -2.34 0.77
CA TRP A 42 21.21 -1.34 -0.30
C TRP A 42 20.18 -0.22 -0.20
N MET A 43 19.18 -0.41 0.66
CA MET A 43 18.07 0.51 0.85
C MET A 43 18.27 1.51 1.99
N VAL A 44 19.45 1.53 2.62
CA VAL A 44 19.76 2.48 3.71
C VAL A 44 19.50 3.92 3.25
N GLY A 45 18.58 4.60 3.91
CA GLY A 45 18.15 5.98 3.58
C GLY A 45 17.01 6.11 2.54
N MET A 46 16.58 5.01 1.92
CA MET A 46 15.41 4.94 1.01
C MET A 46 14.37 3.90 1.42
N GLU A 47 14.64 3.08 2.44
CA GLU A 47 13.73 2.06 2.98
C GLU A 47 12.32 2.62 3.21
N TRP A 48 12.22 3.73 3.92
CA TRP A 48 10.94 4.37 4.22
C TRP A 48 10.22 4.92 2.98
N ASP A 49 10.94 5.37 1.95
CA ASP A 49 10.34 5.79 0.68
C ASP A 49 9.70 4.59 -0.02
N MET A 50 10.37 3.43 0.00
CA MET A 50 9.90 2.20 -0.64
C MET A 50 8.77 1.54 0.15
N ILE A 51 8.83 1.54 1.48
CA ILE A 51 7.71 1.10 2.34
C ILE A 51 6.49 1.99 2.10
N ASN A 52 6.70 3.30 1.94
CA ASN A 52 5.60 4.21 1.59
C ASN A 52 5.02 3.88 0.22
N LEU A 53 5.85 3.52 -0.76
CA LEU A 53 5.39 3.07 -2.08
C LEU A 53 4.56 1.78 -1.99
N VAL A 54 5.03 0.76 -1.26
CA VAL A 54 4.29 -0.50 -1.03
C VAL A 54 2.98 -0.23 -0.31
N ARG A 55 2.99 0.61 0.73
CA ARG A 55 1.79 1.06 1.46
C ARG A 55 0.78 1.69 0.52
N ASP A 56 1.22 2.60 -0.33
CA ASP A 56 0.32 3.32 -1.22
C ASP A 56 -0.33 2.37 -2.25
N ILE A 57 0.46 1.46 -2.81
CA ILE A 57 -0.04 0.44 -3.74
C ILE A 57 -1.04 -0.49 -3.03
N TYR A 58 -0.69 -1.00 -1.85
CA TYR A 58 -1.54 -1.91 -1.09
C TYR A 58 -2.87 -1.27 -0.71
N CYS A 59 -2.85 -0.03 -0.21
CA CYS A 59 -4.07 0.69 0.12
C CYS A 59 -4.95 0.94 -1.11
N ARG A 60 -4.36 1.33 -2.25
CA ARG A 60 -5.12 1.64 -3.48
C ARG A 60 -5.71 0.40 -4.15
N LEU A 61 -5.03 -0.74 -4.09
CA LEU A 61 -5.42 -1.96 -4.79
C LEU A 61 -6.18 -2.96 -3.92
N VAL A 62 -5.82 -3.13 -2.64
CA VAL A 62 -6.46 -4.13 -1.75
C VAL A 62 -7.56 -3.50 -0.93
N LEU A 63 -7.28 -2.36 -0.30
CA LEU A 63 -8.28 -1.71 0.53
C LEU A 63 -9.28 -0.91 -0.32
N GLY A 64 -8.93 -0.61 -1.57
CA GLY A 64 -9.80 0.05 -2.54
C GLY A 64 -10.44 1.32 -1.95
N GLN A 65 -11.71 1.55 -2.28
CA GLN A 65 -12.50 2.65 -1.73
C GLN A 65 -12.94 2.45 -0.26
N THR A 66 -12.57 1.35 0.40
CA THR A 66 -12.90 1.09 1.82
C THR A 66 -12.23 2.10 2.77
N LEU A 67 -11.31 2.90 2.25
CA LEU A 67 -10.75 4.05 2.94
C LEU A 67 -11.23 5.40 2.40
N LEU A 68 -12.07 5.53 1.36
CA LEU A 68 -12.38 6.83 0.75
C LEU A 68 -13.59 6.83 -0.22
N PRO A 69 -14.73 7.42 0.13
CA PRO A 69 -15.45 8.36 -0.70
C PRO A 69 -15.02 9.77 -0.30
N GLY A 70 -14.95 10.66 -1.29
CA GLY A 70 -14.31 11.98 -1.11
C GLY A 70 -12.82 12.01 -1.44
N GLY A 71 -12.22 10.83 -1.69
CA GLY A 71 -10.90 10.57 -2.27
C GLY A 71 -9.76 11.45 -1.79
N GLN A 72 -8.87 10.92 -0.97
CA GLN A 72 -7.50 11.42 -0.89
C GLN A 72 -6.60 10.21 -0.78
N GLY A 73 -5.75 10.02 -1.77
CA GLY A 73 -4.84 8.88 -1.82
C GLY A 73 -4.08 8.68 -0.49
N PRO A 74 -3.57 7.45 -0.28
CA PRO A 74 -2.83 7.08 0.92
C PRO A 74 -1.73 8.11 1.22
N GLY A 75 -1.93 8.92 2.25
CA GLY A 75 -1.04 10.07 2.51
C GLY A 75 -1.62 11.15 3.42
N MET A 76 -2.95 11.32 3.46
CA MET A 76 -3.59 12.30 4.33
C MET A 76 -4.29 11.62 5.52
N GLN A 77 -3.97 12.06 6.74
CA GLN A 77 -4.67 11.68 7.97
C GLN A 77 -6.06 12.31 7.94
N GLN A 78 -7.05 11.64 7.36
CA GLN A 78 -8.44 12.08 7.45
C GLN A 78 -9.20 11.24 8.48
N GLN A 79 -10.17 11.87 9.15
CA GLN A 79 -11.08 11.18 10.07
C GLN A 79 -12.14 10.40 9.28
N ARG A 80 -12.75 9.40 9.91
CA ARG A 80 -13.90 8.69 9.33
C ARG A 80 -15.13 9.58 9.36
N ASP A 81 -16.01 9.43 8.38
CA ASP A 81 -17.31 10.11 8.41
C ASP A 81 -18.09 9.61 9.65
N PRO A 82 -18.52 10.51 10.55
CA PRO A 82 -19.30 10.13 11.72
C PRO A 82 -20.65 9.48 11.37
N ASN A 83 -21.18 9.72 10.18
CA ASN A 83 -22.47 9.18 9.70
C ASN A 83 -22.32 7.88 8.92
N ASN A 84 -21.11 7.58 8.42
CA ASN A 84 -20.82 6.32 7.74
C ASN A 84 -19.37 5.86 8.05
N PRO A 85 -19.17 4.94 9.01
CA PRO A 85 -17.84 4.52 9.44
C PRO A 85 -17.06 3.68 8.41
N SER A 86 -17.71 3.29 7.31
CA SER A 86 -17.06 2.58 6.19
C SER A 86 -16.30 3.52 5.27
N VAL A 87 -16.34 4.83 5.56
CA VAL A 87 -15.88 5.89 4.67
C VAL A 87 -15.14 7.00 5.43
N PHE A 88 -14.28 7.74 4.73
CA PHE A 88 -13.53 8.88 5.28
C PHE A 88 -14.21 10.21 4.96
N GLU A 89 -13.98 11.23 5.77
CA GLU A 89 -14.52 12.57 5.57
C GLU A 89 -13.92 13.20 4.31
N GLN A 90 -14.78 13.70 3.39
CA GLN A 90 -14.32 14.40 2.20
C GLN A 90 -13.57 15.68 2.59
N ALA A 91 -12.42 15.94 1.95
CA ALA A 91 -11.70 17.17 2.18
C ALA A 91 -12.56 18.39 1.80
N LYS A 92 -12.67 19.36 2.71
CA LYS A 92 -13.51 20.57 2.57
C LYS A 92 -13.19 21.45 1.35
N THR A 93 -12.03 21.24 0.73
CA THR A 93 -11.55 21.99 -0.43
C THR A 93 -11.94 21.36 -1.76
N VAL A 94 -12.70 20.27 -1.78
CA VAL A 94 -13.03 19.53 -2.99
C VAL A 94 -14.53 19.46 -3.18
N ASP A 95 -15.05 20.17 -4.19
CA ASP A 95 -16.49 20.29 -4.46
C ASP A 95 -17.14 19.03 -5.07
N ARG A 96 -16.34 18.04 -5.50
CA ARG A 96 -16.84 16.78 -6.06
C ARG A 96 -16.20 15.59 -5.36
N PRO A 97 -16.92 14.47 -5.17
CA PRO A 97 -16.32 13.23 -4.70
C PRO A 97 -15.16 12.88 -5.64
N LEU A 98 -13.97 12.65 -5.08
CA LEU A 98 -12.80 12.25 -5.85
C LEU A 98 -12.94 10.79 -6.33
N GLN A 99 -13.91 10.56 -7.21
CA GLN A 99 -14.02 9.37 -8.05
C GLN A 99 -12.96 9.48 -9.15
N GLY A 100 -12.14 8.44 -9.32
CA GLY A 100 -11.12 8.38 -10.39
C GLY A 100 -9.73 8.92 -10.06
N GLY A 101 -9.46 9.30 -8.80
CA GLY A 101 -8.19 9.93 -8.41
C GLY A 101 -6.99 9.01 -8.14
N GLY A 102 -7.02 7.73 -8.52
CA GLY A 102 -5.97 6.84 -8.02
C GLY A 102 -6.32 5.40 -7.67
N ILE A 103 -7.60 5.04 -7.72
CA ILE A 103 -8.13 4.01 -6.81
C ILE A 103 -9.03 3.06 -7.60
N VAL A 104 -8.77 1.76 -7.45
CA VAL A 104 -9.59 0.73 -8.07
C VAL A 104 -10.89 0.61 -7.27
N VAL A 105 -12.03 0.64 -7.97
CA VAL A 105 -13.38 0.58 -7.37
C VAL A 105 -13.63 -0.75 -6.68
N SER A 106 -12.99 -1.82 -7.15
CA SER A 106 -12.99 -3.13 -6.52
C SER A 106 -11.61 -3.47 -5.94
N PRO A 107 -11.54 -3.93 -4.69
CA PRO A 107 -10.37 -4.63 -4.16
C PRO A 107 -9.85 -5.71 -5.11
N LEU A 108 -8.52 -5.86 -5.16
CA LEU A 108 -7.82 -6.85 -5.96
C LEU A 108 -7.01 -7.76 -5.04
N PRO A 109 -7.04 -9.09 -5.25
CA PRO A 109 -6.35 -10.04 -4.37
C PRO A 109 -4.83 -10.08 -4.60
N VAL A 110 -4.35 -9.61 -5.75
CA VAL A 110 -2.96 -9.71 -6.20
C VAL A 110 -1.94 -9.27 -5.15
N PRO A 111 -2.05 -8.07 -4.51
CA PRO A 111 -1.07 -7.67 -3.51
C PRO A 111 -1.07 -8.54 -2.26
N SER A 112 -2.25 -9.00 -1.83
CA SER A 112 -2.38 -9.90 -0.68
C SER A 112 -1.79 -11.28 -0.97
N MET A 113 -2.05 -11.83 -2.16
CA MET A 113 -1.44 -13.08 -2.61
C MET A 113 0.09 -12.99 -2.70
N LEU A 114 0.59 -11.85 -3.17
CA LEU A 114 2.02 -11.61 -3.23
C LEU A 114 2.67 -11.60 -1.84
N LEU A 115 2.07 -10.90 -0.88
CA LEU A 115 2.60 -10.88 0.49
C LEU A 115 2.54 -12.26 1.14
N ALA A 116 1.45 -13.01 0.92
CA ALA A 116 1.31 -14.39 1.40
C ALA A 116 2.32 -15.36 0.77
N SER A 117 2.89 -15.03 -0.39
CA SER A 117 3.93 -15.84 -1.03
C SER A 117 5.34 -15.61 -0.49
N LEU A 118 5.53 -14.61 0.39
CA LEU A 118 6.83 -14.31 0.96
C LEU A 118 7.23 -15.35 2.02
N PRO A 119 8.53 -15.67 2.15
CA PRO A 119 9.01 -16.60 3.17
C PRO A 119 8.59 -16.18 4.58
N GLY A 120 8.08 -17.11 5.37
CA GLY A 120 7.69 -16.85 6.77
C GLY A 120 6.44 -15.97 6.94
N ILE A 121 5.74 -15.61 5.87
CA ILE A 121 4.46 -14.89 5.93
C ILE A 121 3.31 -15.87 5.74
N THR A 122 2.35 -15.86 6.66
CA THR A 122 1.14 -16.69 6.58
C THR A 122 -0.06 -15.88 6.07
N GLN A 123 -1.10 -16.58 5.64
CA GLN A 123 -2.38 -15.94 5.28
C GLN A 123 -2.97 -15.14 6.46
N SER A 124 -2.82 -15.64 7.70
CA SER A 124 -3.25 -14.93 8.91
C SER A 124 -2.51 -13.61 9.10
N ASP A 125 -1.23 -13.55 8.74
CA ASP A 125 -0.44 -12.31 8.82
C ASP A 125 -0.93 -11.27 7.81
N VAL A 126 -1.30 -11.72 6.61
CA VAL A 126 -1.89 -10.83 5.58
C VAL A 126 -3.27 -10.33 5.99
N GLU A 127 -4.08 -11.16 6.62
CA GLU A 127 -5.37 -10.73 7.19
C GLU A 127 -5.17 -9.74 8.35
N ALA A 128 -4.19 -9.99 9.22
CA ALA A 128 -3.83 -9.08 10.30
C ALA A 128 -3.31 -7.75 9.75
N LEU A 129 -2.51 -7.78 8.67
CA LEU A 129 -2.09 -6.59 7.93
C LEU A 129 -3.32 -5.83 7.43
N CYS A 130 -4.26 -6.47 6.73
CA CYS A 130 -5.48 -5.81 6.26
C CYS A 130 -6.23 -5.13 7.40
N ARG A 131 -6.48 -5.83 8.51
CA ARG A 131 -7.14 -5.26 9.68
C ARG A 131 -6.38 -4.05 10.23
N ASN A 132 -5.07 -4.18 10.43
CA ASN A 132 -4.22 -3.11 10.96
C ASN A 132 -4.17 -1.89 10.04
N MET A 133 -4.08 -2.10 8.72
CA MET A 133 -4.04 -1.02 7.74
C MET A 133 -5.37 -0.27 7.67
N THR A 134 -6.49 -0.94 7.93
CA THR A 134 -7.83 -0.32 7.98
C THR A 134 -8.11 0.41 9.29
N THR A 135 -7.61 -0.09 10.43
CA THR A 135 -7.85 0.52 11.75
C THR A 135 -6.86 1.65 12.05
N LYS A 136 -5.59 1.48 11.71
CA LYS A 136 -4.54 2.49 11.90
C LYS A 136 -4.56 3.45 10.72
N CYS A 137 -5.20 4.60 10.88
CA CYS A 137 -5.38 5.57 9.80
C CYS A 137 -4.13 6.45 9.57
N ALA A 138 -3.20 6.50 10.52
CA ALA A 138 -1.99 7.29 10.37
C ALA A 138 -0.97 6.60 9.45
N ALA A 139 -0.46 7.34 8.48
CA ALA A 139 0.54 6.83 7.53
C ALA A 139 1.80 6.31 8.22
N LYS A 140 2.20 6.90 9.36
CA LYS A 140 3.33 6.40 10.16
C LYS A 140 3.07 4.97 10.62
N ASP A 141 1.95 4.75 11.29
CA ASP A 141 1.59 3.46 11.88
C ASP A 141 1.41 2.37 10.81
N GLN A 142 0.81 2.71 9.67
CA GLN A 142 0.67 1.80 8.53
C GLN A 142 2.03 1.38 7.96
N LYS A 143 2.98 2.32 7.84
CA LYS A 143 4.34 2.01 7.40
C LYS A 143 5.09 1.15 8.42
N ASP A 144 4.91 1.41 9.71
CA ASP A 144 5.51 0.59 10.78
C ASP A 144 5.00 -0.86 10.70
N VAL A 145 3.70 -1.08 10.53
CA VAL A 145 3.11 -2.42 10.36
C VAL A 145 3.67 -3.14 9.13
N LEU A 146 3.76 -2.44 7.99
CA LEU A 146 4.33 -3.01 6.77
C LEU A 146 5.82 -3.34 6.92
N ARG A 147 6.58 -2.46 7.57
CA ARG A 147 8.00 -2.70 7.85
C ARG A 147 8.17 -3.98 8.65
N ASP A 148 7.39 -4.15 9.72
CA ASP A 148 7.53 -5.28 10.63
C ASP A 148 7.17 -6.60 9.93
N LEU A 149 6.12 -6.60 9.08
CA LEU A 149 5.80 -7.75 8.23
C LEU A 149 6.95 -8.08 7.24
N LEU A 150 7.47 -7.08 6.52
CA LEU A 150 8.52 -7.30 5.53
C LEU A 150 9.87 -7.72 6.15
N ARG A 151 10.11 -7.36 7.42
CA ARG A 151 11.28 -7.86 8.18
C ARG A 151 11.21 -9.35 8.44
N VAL A 152 10.04 -9.88 8.81
CA VAL A 152 9.84 -11.34 8.96
C VAL A 152 10.22 -12.05 7.66
N ALA A 153 9.76 -11.53 6.52
CA ALA A 153 10.12 -12.07 5.22
C ALA A 153 11.64 -11.99 4.92
N ALA A 154 12.27 -10.86 5.21
CA ALA A 154 13.69 -10.66 4.98
C ALA A 154 14.58 -11.58 5.85
N GLU A 155 14.17 -11.82 7.10
CA GLU A 155 14.89 -12.72 8.02
C GLU A 155 14.79 -14.18 7.55
N ASN A 156 13.59 -14.63 7.17
CA ASN A 156 13.38 -15.99 6.68
C ASN A 156 14.03 -16.25 5.31
N THR A 157 14.19 -15.21 4.48
CA THR A 157 14.91 -15.33 3.20
C THR A 157 16.40 -15.62 3.43
N LYS A 158 17.04 -14.96 4.41
CA LYS A 158 18.46 -15.19 4.72
C LYS A 158 18.76 -16.61 5.19
N HIS A 159 17.78 -17.26 5.83
CA HIS A 159 17.92 -18.65 6.29
C HIS A 159 17.83 -19.68 5.15
N LEU A 160 17.28 -19.30 3.99
CA LEU A 160 17.22 -20.16 2.81
C LEU A 160 18.52 -20.12 1.98
N ASP A 161 19.31 -19.06 2.13
CA ASP A 161 20.57 -18.84 1.41
C ASP A 161 21.82 -19.35 2.17
N THR A 162 21.64 -19.92 3.37
CA THR A 162 22.70 -20.54 4.21
C THR A 162 22.51 -22.05 4.30
#